data_AF-A0A9D5H5D5-F1
#
_entry.id   AF-A0A9D5H5D5-F1
#
_cell.length_a   1.000
_cell.length_b   1.000
_cell.length_c   1.000
_cell.angle_alpha   90.00
_cell.angle_beta   90.00
_cell.angle_gamma   90.00
#
_symmetry.space_group_name_H-M   'P 1'
#
loop_
_entity.id
_entity.type
_entity.pdbx_description
1 polymer ?
#
loop_
_entity_poly.entity_id
_entity_poly.type
_entity_poly.pdbx_seq_one_letter_code
_entity_poly.pdbx_strand_id
1 'polypeptide(L)'
;MDFVDSNQLLDLGYQGSPFTWSNNQTGLARRWARLDRFMANTTWVGSFDTYIINHLPRTASDHSPIFLKAKLYDNHKKHVFRFENYWLEHENCHLNVNRAWNSRTRATPMHALDHLLAKTRKYLIKWKAKGLSQIEKDISKTAKQITFLESLESTHQYTELDNLALRALYNKHSALLRQNSIKWAQRAKLLWLRNGDYNSSFFQHCEFPK
;
A
#
# COMPACT_ATOMS: atom_id res chain seq x y z
N MET A 1 18.21 -5.17 36.46
CA MET A 1 17.31 -4.18 35.83
C MET A 1 17.02 -4.69 34.45
N ASP A 2 15.75 -4.76 34.05
CA ASP A 2 15.37 -5.33 32.77
C ASP A 2 15.78 -4.38 31.62
N PHE A 3 16.18 -4.94 30.47
CA PHE A 3 16.70 -4.16 29.33
C PHE A 3 15.71 -3.09 28.88
N VAL A 4 14.43 -3.43 28.86
CA VAL A 4 13.31 -2.55 28.46
C VAL A 4 13.25 -1.33 29.36
N ASP A 5 13.29 -1.53 30.69
CA ASP A 5 13.19 -0.45 31.66
C ASP A 5 14.43 0.46 31.62
N SER A 6 15.63 -0.13 31.49
CA SER A 6 16.88 0.62 31.41
C SER A 6 16.97 1.56 30.20
N ASN A 7 16.23 1.24 29.13
CA ASN A 7 16.17 2.03 27.90
C ASN A 7 14.87 2.83 27.76
N GLN A 8 14.00 2.83 28.78
CA GLN A 8 12.71 3.53 28.77
C GLN A 8 11.86 3.21 27.52
N LEU A 9 11.88 1.94 27.12
CA LEU A 9 11.13 1.47 25.96
C LEU A 9 9.70 1.13 26.34
N LEU A 10 8.75 1.57 25.52
CA LEU A 10 7.32 1.32 25.69
C LEU A 10 6.84 0.37 24.60
N ASP A 11 6.08 -0.67 24.96
CA ASP A 11 5.28 -1.45 23.99
C ASP A 11 4.14 -0.55 23.51
N LEU A 12 4.21 -0.13 22.25
CA LEU A 12 3.32 0.87 21.68
C LEU A 12 1.92 0.32 21.33
N GLY A 13 1.66 -0.96 21.64
CA GLY A 13 0.40 -1.62 21.34
C GLY A 13 0.26 -2.01 19.88
N TYR A 14 -0.94 -2.44 19.49
CA TYR A 14 -1.25 -2.93 18.15
C TYR A 14 -2.76 -2.93 17.85
N GLN A 15 -3.10 -3.02 16.56
CA GLN A 15 -4.42 -3.39 16.06
C GLN A 15 -4.34 -4.72 15.29
N GLY A 16 -5.43 -5.48 15.31
CA GLY A 16 -5.53 -6.78 14.66
C GLY A 16 -5.32 -7.93 15.64
N SER A 17 -4.79 -9.05 15.14
CA SER A 17 -4.59 -10.27 15.95
C SER A 17 -3.66 -10.00 17.13
N PRO A 18 -3.94 -10.53 18.35
CA PRO A 18 -3.00 -10.46 19.47
C PRO A 18 -1.75 -11.31 19.27
N PHE A 19 -1.73 -12.18 18.25
CA PHE A 19 -0.64 -13.09 17.98
C PHE A 19 0.17 -12.64 16.76
N THR A 20 1.49 -12.72 16.87
CA THR A 20 2.40 -12.50 15.74
C THR A 20 3.05 -13.79 15.26
N TRP A 21 2.78 -14.92 15.89
CA TRP A 21 3.37 -16.21 15.53
C TRP A 21 2.39 -17.37 15.78
N SER A 22 2.49 -18.42 14.94
CA SER A 22 1.93 -19.74 15.23
C SER A 22 2.82 -20.85 14.69
N ASN A 23 2.81 -22.00 15.37
CA ASN A 23 3.46 -23.21 14.87
C ASN A 23 2.81 -23.84 13.62
N ASN A 24 1.72 -23.25 13.09
CA ASN A 24 0.97 -23.70 11.91
C ASN A 24 0.37 -25.13 11.97
N GLN A 25 0.48 -25.84 13.10
CA GLN A 25 -0.16 -27.15 13.33
C GLN A 25 -1.68 -27.01 13.43
N THR A 26 -2.51 -28.04 13.30
CA THR A 26 -3.98 -27.91 13.36
C THR A 26 -4.57 -28.32 14.70
N GLY A 27 -5.83 -27.95 14.95
CA GLY A 27 -6.60 -28.36 16.12
C GLY A 27 -5.92 -28.04 17.45
N LEU A 28 -6.01 -28.97 18.40
CA LEU A 28 -5.44 -28.83 19.75
C LEU A 28 -3.91 -28.72 19.78
N ALA A 29 -3.22 -29.05 18.69
CA ALA A 29 -1.77 -28.95 18.58
C ALA A 29 -1.32 -27.54 18.12
N ARG A 30 -2.24 -26.72 17.61
CA ARG A 30 -1.95 -25.33 17.23
C ARG A 30 -1.56 -24.52 18.47
N ARG A 31 -0.50 -23.73 18.35
CA ARG A 31 -0.03 -22.78 19.36
C ARG A 31 0.08 -21.40 18.75
N TRP A 32 -0.20 -20.40 19.54
CA TRP A 32 -0.14 -18.99 19.15
C TRP A 32 0.67 -18.22 20.18
N ALA A 33 1.48 -17.27 19.71
CA ALA A 33 2.25 -16.41 20.58
C ALA A 33 2.39 -15.00 19.98
N ARG A 34 2.66 -14.03 20.85
CA ARG A 34 3.10 -12.69 20.46
C ARG A 34 4.60 -12.58 20.70
N LEU A 35 5.39 -12.93 19.69
CA LEU A 35 6.85 -12.94 19.76
C LEU A 35 7.46 -11.64 19.24
N ASP A 36 6.75 -10.95 18.36
CA ASP A 36 7.19 -9.73 17.71
C ASP A 36 6.45 -8.53 18.32
N ARG A 37 7.19 -7.48 18.67
CA ARG A 37 6.65 -6.27 19.28
C ARG A 37 7.34 -5.05 18.70
N PHE A 38 6.57 -3.97 18.54
CA PHE A 38 7.13 -2.67 18.22
C PHE A 38 7.25 -1.87 19.51
N MET A 39 8.48 -1.56 19.90
CA MET A 39 8.78 -0.77 21.10
C MET A 39 9.51 0.51 20.72
N ALA A 40 9.19 1.61 21.39
CA ALA A 40 9.88 2.86 21.19
C ALA A 40 10.00 3.66 22.49
N ASN A 41 10.99 4.54 22.55
CA ASN A 41 11.12 5.47 23.67
C ASN A 41 10.21 6.70 23.49
N THR A 42 10.11 7.50 24.55
CA THR A 42 9.27 8.70 24.60
C THR A 42 9.68 9.75 23.57
N THR A 43 10.98 9.85 23.24
CA THR A 43 11.48 10.78 22.22
C THR A 43 10.94 10.44 20.83
N TRP A 44 10.91 9.15 20.48
CA TRP A 44 10.32 8.68 19.24
C TRP A 44 8.81 8.94 19.22
N VAL A 45 8.10 8.61 20.30
CA VAL A 45 6.65 8.84 20.40
C VAL A 45 6.32 10.32 20.23
N GLY A 46 7.10 11.23 20.83
CA GLY A 46 6.93 12.68 20.69
C GLY A 46 7.23 13.25 19.31
N SER A 47 7.89 12.49 18.42
CA SER A 47 8.22 12.95 17.06
C SER A 47 7.06 12.82 16.07
N PHE A 48 6.00 12.08 16.41
CA PHE A 48 4.86 11.82 15.54
C PHE A 48 3.56 12.36 16.16
N ASP A 49 2.71 12.94 15.32
CA ASP A 49 1.37 13.41 15.68
C ASP A 49 0.47 12.21 15.99
N THR A 50 0.51 11.20 15.12
CA THR A 50 -0.22 9.94 15.31
C THR A 50 0.61 8.77 14.83
N TYR A 51 0.45 7.61 15.49
CA TYR A 51 0.99 6.35 15.03
C TYR A 51 -0.05 5.23 15.19
N ILE A 52 0.04 4.22 14.33
CA ILE A 52 -0.77 3.00 14.38
C ILE A 52 0.14 1.83 14.04
N ILE A 53 0.12 0.80 14.88
CA ILE A 53 0.81 -0.47 14.62
C ILE A 53 -0.24 -1.52 14.31
N ASN A 54 -0.11 -2.19 13.17
CA ASN A 54 -1.02 -3.24 12.74
C ASN A 54 -0.27 -4.57 12.64
N HIS A 55 -0.82 -5.63 13.20
CA HIS A 55 -0.41 -6.98 12.85
C HIS A 55 -1.14 -7.39 11.58
N LEU A 56 -0.38 -7.56 10.49
CA LEU A 56 -0.93 -8.00 9.21
C LEU A 56 -1.15 -9.52 9.21
N PRO A 57 -2.09 -10.03 8.41
CA PRO A 57 -2.37 -11.47 8.37
C PRO A 57 -1.15 -12.30 7.93
N ARG A 58 -1.07 -13.53 8.44
CA ARG A 58 0.04 -14.46 8.18
C ARG A 58 -0.12 -15.16 6.84
N THR A 59 0.46 -14.60 5.79
CA THR A 59 0.20 -15.09 4.42
C THR A 59 1.28 -15.98 3.85
N ALA A 60 2.51 -15.90 4.38
CA ALA A 60 3.68 -16.57 3.81
C ALA A 60 4.71 -17.10 4.84
N SER A 61 4.50 -16.86 6.14
CA SER A 61 5.37 -17.28 7.23
C SER A 61 4.53 -17.70 8.43
N ASP A 62 5.14 -18.45 9.34
CA ASP A 62 4.66 -18.64 10.70
C ASP A 62 4.54 -17.33 11.51
N HIS A 63 5.24 -16.27 11.10
CA HIS A 63 5.14 -14.92 11.66
C HIS A 63 4.16 -13.99 10.90
N SER A 64 3.53 -13.08 11.65
CA SER A 64 2.73 -11.96 11.17
C SER A 64 3.62 -10.74 10.95
N PRO A 65 3.58 -10.10 9.77
CA PRO A 65 4.26 -8.82 9.58
C PRO A 65 3.69 -7.73 10.50
N ILE A 66 4.56 -6.96 11.15
CA ILE A 66 4.17 -5.75 11.89
C ILE A 66 4.29 -4.54 10.97
N PHE A 67 3.19 -3.83 10.77
CA PHE A 67 3.13 -2.63 9.94
C PHE A 67 2.91 -1.39 10.80
N LEU A 68 3.94 -0.55 10.87
CA LEU A 68 3.85 0.78 11.47
C LEU A 68 3.41 1.81 10.43
N LYS A 69 2.37 2.57 10.76
CA LYS A 69 2.00 3.80 10.09
C LYS A 69 2.11 4.96 11.07
N ALA A 70 3.12 5.80 10.87
CA ALA A 70 3.32 7.00 11.68
C ALA A 70 3.20 8.25 10.82
N LYS A 71 2.57 9.29 11.36
CA LYS A 71 2.43 10.60 10.73
C LYS A 71 3.25 11.60 11.53
N LEU A 72 4.25 12.18 10.89
CA LEU A 72 5.04 13.26 11.48
C LEU A 72 4.12 14.45 11.82
N TYR A 73 4.51 15.24 12.81
CA TYR A 73 3.96 16.58 12.97
C TYR A 73 4.16 17.36 11.66
N ASP A 74 3.08 17.55 10.91
CA ASP A 74 3.12 18.15 9.58
C ASP A 74 2.79 19.64 9.69
N ASN A 75 3.79 20.48 9.46
CA ASN A 75 3.61 21.87 9.06
C ASN A 75 3.09 21.89 7.60
N HIS A 76 1.80 21.57 7.42
CA HIS A 76 1.00 21.76 6.20
C HIS A 76 1.75 21.60 4.86
N LYS A 77 2.37 20.44 4.58
CA LYS A 77 2.87 20.21 3.22
C LYS A 77 1.71 19.97 2.26
N LYS A 78 1.45 20.96 1.37
CA LYS A 78 0.48 20.81 0.28
C LYS A 78 0.83 19.58 -0.55
N HIS A 79 -0.09 18.62 -0.63
CA HIS A 79 0.05 17.47 -1.51
C HIS A 79 0.12 17.95 -2.97
N VAL A 80 1.30 17.86 -3.57
CA VAL A 80 1.53 18.22 -4.97
C VAL A 80 1.09 17.06 -5.85
N PHE A 81 0.25 17.32 -6.85
CA PHE A 81 -0.08 16.33 -7.86
C PHE A 81 1.17 16.01 -8.69
N ARG A 82 1.45 14.73 -8.85
CA ARG A 82 2.48 14.23 -9.74
C ARG A 82 1.84 13.26 -10.72
N PHE A 83 2.10 13.49 -12.00
CA PHE A 83 1.76 12.52 -13.03
C PHE A 83 2.73 11.34 -12.91
N GLU A 84 2.21 10.12 -12.93
CA GLU A 84 3.05 8.91 -12.87
C GLU A 84 3.17 8.35 -14.29
N ASN A 85 4.39 8.22 -14.82
CA ASN A 85 4.61 7.93 -16.25
C ASN A 85 3.89 6.66 -16.74
N TYR A 86 3.78 5.62 -15.91
CA TYR A 86 3.08 4.39 -16.30
C TYR A 86 1.58 4.62 -16.59
N TRP A 87 1.00 5.75 -16.21
CA TRP A 87 -0.37 6.09 -16.61
C TRP A 87 -0.50 6.05 -18.14
N LEU A 88 0.55 6.43 -18.87
CA LEU A 88 0.58 6.36 -20.34
C LEU A 88 0.37 4.94 -20.89
N GLU A 89 0.76 3.91 -20.14
CA GLU A 89 0.59 2.49 -20.53
C GLU A 89 -0.84 1.98 -20.27
N HIS A 90 -1.63 2.71 -19.49
CA HIS A 90 -3.00 2.30 -19.20
C HIS A 90 -3.94 2.75 -20.32
N GLU A 91 -4.69 1.80 -20.88
CA GLU A 91 -5.65 2.02 -21.98
C GLU A 91 -6.63 3.18 -21.74
N ASN A 92 -6.89 3.57 -20.48
CA ASN A 92 -7.85 4.62 -20.17
C ASN A 92 -7.21 6.00 -19.88
N CYS A 93 -5.88 6.12 -19.80
CA CYS A 93 -5.26 7.41 -19.52
C CYS A 93 -5.47 8.41 -20.65
N HIS A 94 -5.21 8.00 -21.90
CA HIS A 94 -5.39 8.85 -23.07
C HIS A 94 -6.85 9.31 -23.21
N LEU A 95 -7.83 8.44 -22.90
CA LEU A 95 -9.25 8.81 -22.90
C LEU A 95 -9.57 9.91 -21.88
N ASN A 96 -8.96 9.86 -20.68
CA ASN A 96 -9.18 10.87 -19.65
C ASN A 96 -8.54 12.22 -20.03
N VAL A 97 -7.35 12.20 -20.64
CA VAL A 97 -6.72 13.40 -21.18
C VAL A 97 -7.58 13.96 -22.31
N ASN A 98 -7.93 13.16 -23.31
CA ASN A 98 -8.76 13.56 -24.44
C ASN A 98 -10.10 14.19 -23.99
N ARG A 99 -10.79 13.60 -23.02
CA ARG A 99 -12.02 14.17 -22.43
C ARG A 99 -11.83 15.54 -21.79
N ALA A 100 -10.68 15.79 -21.17
CA ALA A 100 -10.38 17.10 -20.60
C ALA A 100 -10.10 18.13 -21.71
N TRP A 101 -9.34 17.73 -22.72
CA TRP A 101 -8.89 18.58 -23.83
C TRP A 101 -9.99 18.91 -24.83
N ASN A 102 -10.96 18.03 -25.03
CA ASN A 102 -12.13 18.27 -25.89
C ASN A 102 -13.22 19.14 -25.24
N SER A 103 -12.94 19.76 -24.09
CA SER A 103 -13.89 20.68 -23.49
C SER A 103 -13.68 22.10 -24.00
N ARG A 104 -14.72 22.65 -24.64
CA ARG A 104 -14.70 24.03 -25.13
C ARG A 104 -14.57 25.00 -23.94
N THR A 105 -13.59 25.87 -24.02
CA THR A 105 -13.42 27.01 -23.10
C THR A 105 -13.46 28.30 -23.91
N ARG A 106 -14.34 29.23 -23.52
CA ARG A 106 -14.32 30.60 -24.05
C ARG A 106 -13.41 31.41 -23.15
N ALA A 107 -12.11 31.38 -23.43
CA ALA A 107 -11.10 32.11 -22.68
C ALA A 107 -9.95 32.51 -23.62
N THR A 108 -9.16 33.49 -23.19
CA THR A 108 -7.88 33.80 -23.86
C THR A 108 -6.98 32.56 -23.89
N PRO A 109 -6.06 32.40 -24.86
CA PRO A 109 -5.23 31.21 -25.00
C PRO A 109 -4.54 30.74 -23.71
N MET A 110 -3.98 31.66 -22.92
CA MET A 110 -3.28 31.34 -21.66
C MET A 110 -4.23 30.77 -20.59
N HIS A 111 -5.38 31.42 -20.37
CA HIS A 111 -6.40 30.95 -19.45
C HIS A 111 -7.08 29.65 -19.92
N ALA A 112 -7.22 29.47 -21.24
CA ALA A 112 -7.70 28.22 -21.80
C ALA A 112 -6.74 27.06 -21.47
N LEU A 113 -5.42 27.26 -21.65
CA LEU A 113 -4.41 26.27 -21.31
C LEU A 113 -4.41 25.91 -19.82
N ASP A 114 -4.42 26.90 -18.92
CA ASP A 114 -4.47 26.64 -17.47
C ASP A 114 -5.72 25.84 -17.08
N HIS A 115 -6.88 26.22 -17.62
CA HIS A 115 -8.12 25.49 -17.37
C HIS A 115 -8.05 24.06 -17.89
N LEU A 116 -7.47 23.84 -19.07
CA LEU A 116 -7.27 22.50 -19.62
C LEU A 116 -6.36 21.65 -18.72
N LEU A 117 -5.23 22.18 -18.28
CA LEU A 117 -4.31 21.48 -17.37
C LEU A 117 -4.95 21.14 -16.02
N ALA A 118 -5.65 22.10 -15.41
CA ALA A 118 -6.40 21.90 -14.17
C ALA A 118 -7.48 20.82 -14.34
N LYS A 119 -8.16 20.80 -15.48
CA LYS A 119 -9.16 19.79 -15.80
C LYS A 119 -8.54 18.42 -16.04
N THR A 120 -7.45 18.32 -16.82
CA THR A 120 -6.71 17.07 -17.01
C THR A 120 -6.27 16.50 -15.67
N ARG A 121 -5.70 17.32 -14.78
CA ARG A 121 -5.36 16.93 -13.40
C ARG A 121 -6.57 16.35 -12.65
N LYS A 122 -7.72 17.04 -12.67
CA LYS A 122 -8.95 16.55 -12.00
C LYS A 122 -9.43 15.21 -12.55
N TYR A 123 -9.44 15.04 -13.88
CA TYR A 123 -9.87 13.81 -14.52
C TYR A 123 -8.92 12.65 -14.19
N LEU A 124 -7.61 12.88 -14.26
CA LEU A 124 -6.60 11.87 -13.91
C LEU A 124 -6.65 11.47 -12.44
N ILE A 125 -6.82 12.41 -11.51
CA ILE A 125 -6.99 12.10 -10.08
C ILE A 125 -8.25 11.25 -9.85
N LYS A 126 -9.37 11.64 -10.47
CA LYS A 126 -10.64 10.90 -10.34
C LYS A 126 -10.54 9.50 -10.95
N TRP A 127 -9.90 9.38 -12.10
CA TRP A 127 -9.65 8.10 -12.76
C TRP A 127 -8.71 7.20 -11.95
N LYS A 128 -7.61 7.75 -11.43
CA LYS A 128 -6.67 7.07 -10.52
C LYS A 128 -7.43 6.43 -9.35
N ALA A 129 -8.28 7.21 -8.69
CA ALA A 129 -9.08 6.74 -7.55
C ALA A 129 -10.06 5.61 -7.93
N LYS A 130 -10.63 5.65 -9.15
CA LYS A 130 -11.58 4.65 -9.63
C LYS A 130 -10.91 3.35 -10.09
N GLY A 131 -9.82 3.42 -10.85
CA GLY A 131 -9.23 2.26 -11.55
C GLY A 131 -8.10 1.55 -10.82
N LEU A 132 -7.29 2.26 -10.02
CA LEU A 132 -6.13 1.64 -9.36
C LEU A 132 -6.47 0.92 -8.04
N SER A 133 -7.71 1.12 -7.56
CA SER A 133 -8.15 0.69 -6.24
C SER A 133 -8.69 -0.73 -6.18
N GLN A 134 -9.01 -1.40 -7.29
CA GLN A 134 -9.72 -2.68 -7.20
C GLN A 134 -8.85 -3.78 -6.57
N ILE A 135 -7.62 -3.97 -7.05
CA ILE A 135 -6.67 -4.92 -6.44
C ILE A 135 -6.40 -4.57 -4.97
N GLU A 136 -6.24 -3.28 -4.64
CA GLU A 136 -6.00 -2.81 -3.27
C GLU A 136 -7.22 -3.03 -2.36
N LYS A 137 -8.44 -2.85 -2.89
CA LYS A 137 -9.70 -3.17 -2.21
C LYS A 137 -9.84 -4.67 -1.98
N ASP A 138 -9.50 -5.48 -2.98
CA ASP A 138 -9.58 -6.93 -2.88
C ASP A 138 -8.54 -7.48 -1.88
N ILE A 139 -7.34 -6.91 -1.83
CA ILE A 139 -6.33 -7.17 -0.79
C ILE A 139 -6.90 -6.82 0.58
N SER A 140 -7.46 -5.62 0.75
CA SER A 140 -8.04 -5.19 2.03
C SER A 140 -9.21 -6.08 2.47
N LYS A 141 -10.09 -6.47 1.54
CA LYS A 141 -11.22 -7.36 1.81
C LYS A 141 -10.75 -8.74 2.24
N THR A 142 -9.84 -9.35 1.48
CA THR A 142 -9.32 -10.69 1.80
C THR A 142 -8.53 -10.69 3.11
N ALA A 143 -7.75 -9.64 3.40
CA ALA A 143 -7.07 -9.47 4.69
C ALA A 143 -8.06 -9.46 5.87
N LYS A 144 -9.15 -8.68 5.78
CA LYS A 144 -10.18 -8.64 6.83
C LYS A 144 -10.87 -9.98 7.05
N GLN A 145 -11.14 -10.72 5.98
CA GLN A 145 -11.74 -12.07 6.06
C GLN A 145 -10.79 -13.06 6.75
N ILE A 146 -9.50 -13.01 6.42
CA ILE A 146 -8.46 -13.82 7.08
C ILE A 146 -8.41 -13.49 8.57
N THR A 147 -8.30 -12.20 8.94
CA THR A 147 -8.25 -11.78 10.34
C THR A 147 -9.47 -12.25 11.13
N PHE A 148 -10.66 -12.20 10.52
CA PHE A 148 -11.88 -12.69 11.16
C PHE A 148 -11.83 -14.21 11.42
N LEU A 149 -11.44 -15.01 10.42
CA LEU A 149 -11.33 -16.47 10.59
C LEU A 149 -10.21 -16.85 11.57
N GLU A 150 -9.06 -16.17 11.54
CA GLU A 150 -7.99 -16.35 12.54
C GLU A 150 -8.48 -16.02 13.96
N SER A 151 -9.35 -15.02 14.11
CA SER A 151 -9.95 -14.71 15.42
C SER A 151 -10.87 -15.82 15.93
N LEU A 152 -11.69 -16.42 15.05
CA LEU A 152 -12.56 -17.55 15.40
C LEU A 152 -11.75 -18.80 15.75
N GLU A 153 -10.65 -19.01 15.04
CA GLU A 153 -9.69 -20.09 15.30
C GLU A 153 -9.05 -19.94 16.68
N SER A 154 -8.71 -18.72 17.10
CA SER A 154 -8.18 -18.47 18.44
C SER A 154 -9.18 -18.73 19.57
N THR A 155 -10.49 -18.61 19.31
CA THR A 155 -11.56 -18.82 20.30
C THR A 155 -12.13 -20.25 20.29
N HIS A 156 -11.49 -21.20 19.59
CA HIS A 156 -11.92 -22.61 19.49
C HIS A 156 -13.33 -22.80 18.88
N GLN A 157 -13.86 -21.80 18.16
CA GLN A 157 -15.13 -21.88 17.42
C GLN A 157 -14.87 -22.17 15.94
N TYR A 158 -14.01 -23.15 15.66
CA TYR A 158 -13.40 -23.31 14.35
C TYR A 158 -13.52 -24.75 13.86
N THR A 159 -14.13 -24.89 12.68
CA THR A 159 -14.39 -26.17 12.04
C THR A 159 -13.34 -26.49 10.97
N GLU A 160 -13.27 -27.75 10.54
CA GLU A 160 -12.46 -28.13 9.38
C GLU A 160 -12.87 -27.38 8.09
N LEU A 161 -14.15 -27.02 7.96
CA LEU A 161 -14.64 -26.21 6.85
C LEU A 161 -14.04 -24.79 6.88
N ASP A 162 -13.93 -24.20 8.07
CA ASP A 162 -13.29 -22.89 8.26
C ASP A 162 -11.80 -22.94 7.93
N ASN A 163 -11.13 -24.07 8.22
CA ASN A 163 -9.73 -24.31 7.84
C ASN A 163 -9.53 -24.32 6.32
N LEU A 164 -10.39 -25.04 5.60
CA LEU A 164 -10.37 -25.05 4.15
C LEU A 164 -10.65 -23.65 3.58
N ALA A 165 -11.61 -22.93 4.14
CA ALA A 165 -11.93 -21.56 3.74
C ALA A 165 -10.74 -20.60 3.99
N LEU A 166 -10.09 -20.71 5.15
CA LEU A 166 -8.93 -19.89 5.51
C LEU A 166 -7.76 -20.15 4.56
N ARG A 167 -7.45 -21.42 4.24
CA ARG A 167 -6.42 -21.78 3.26
C ARG A 167 -6.72 -21.23 1.87
N ALA A 168 -7.98 -21.31 1.43
CA ALA A 168 -8.40 -20.74 0.16
C ALA A 168 -8.23 -19.21 0.13
N LEU A 169 -8.56 -18.54 1.24
CA LEU A 169 -8.36 -17.10 1.40
C LEU A 169 -6.88 -16.71 1.39
N TYR A 170 -6.00 -17.47 2.05
CA TYR A 170 -4.56 -17.25 1.99
C TYR A 170 -4.02 -17.33 0.57
N ASN A 171 -4.37 -18.39 -0.17
CA ASN A 171 -3.94 -18.55 -1.56
C ASN A 171 -4.42 -17.37 -2.43
N LYS A 172 -5.69 -16.97 -2.26
CA LYS A 172 -6.25 -15.82 -2.96
C LYS A 172 -5.52 -14.52 -2.60
N HIS A 173 -5.27 -14.27 -1.32
CA HIS A 173 -4.60 -13.07 -0.85
C HIS A 173 -3.16 -12.98 -1.35
N SER A 174 -2.41 -14.09 -1.30
CA SER A 174 -1.05 -14.18 -1.83
C SER A 174 -1.00 -13.95 -3.33
N ALA A 175 -1.98 -14.46 -4.10
CA ALA A 175 -2.09 -14.16 -5.53
C ALA A 175 -2.34 -12.66 -5.80
N LEU A 176 -3.22 -12.01 -5.02
CA LEU A 176 -3.49 -10.57 -5.12
C LEU A 176 -2.26 -9.73 -4.75
N LEU A 177 -1.54 -10.09 -3.69
CA LEU A 177 -0.28 -9.43 -3.31
C LEU A 177 0.76 -9.58 -4.41
N ARG A 178 0.90 -10.77 -5.02
CA ARG A 178 1.78 -10.98 -6.17
C ARG A 178 1.41 -10.08 -7.35
N GLN A 179 0.14 -10.04 -7.74
CA GLN A 179 -0.32 -9.15 -8.80
C GLN A 179 -0.03 -7.67 -8.49
N ASN A 180 -0.26 -7.25 -7.24
CA ASN A 180 0.04 -5.90 -6.78
C ASN A 180 1.55 -5.62 -6.80
N SER A 181 2.39 -6.58 -6.44
CA SER A 181 3.85 -6.44 -6.50
C SER A 181 4.35 -6.28 -7.93
N ILE A 182 3.82 -7.04 -8.89
CA ILE A 182 4.13 -6.91 -10.33
C ILE A 182 3.69 -5.53 -10.83
N LYS A 183 2.47 -5.11 -10.47
CA LYS A 183 1.95 -3.76 -10.75
C LYS A 183 2.91 -2.70 -10.22
N TRP A 184 3.34 -2.79 -8.96
CA TRP A 184 4.27 -1.81 -8.37
C TRP A 184 5.67 -1.87 -8.97
N ALA A 185 6.18 -3.04 -9.32
CA ALA A 185 7.47 -3.22 -9.98
C ALA A 185 7.51 -2.56 -11.37
N GLN A 186 6.43 -2.71 -12.15
CA GLN A 186 6.24 -1.99 -13.42
C GLN A 186 6.23 -0.47 -13.19
N ARG A 187 5.45 0.00 -12.21
CA ARG A 187 5.33 1.44 -11.86
C ARG A 187 6.63 2.06 -11.37
N ALA A 188 7.40 1.33 -10.56
CA ALA A 188 8.65 1.78 -9.98
C ALA A 188 9.78 1.91 -11.03
N LYS A 189 9.52 1.57 -12.29
CA LYS A 189 10.50 1.51 -13.37
C LYS A 189 11.72 0.68 -12.98
N LEU A 190 11.55 -0.64 -12.83
CA LEU A 190 12.62 -1.57 -13.24
C LEU A 190 13.01 -1.38 -14.72
N LEU A 191 12.21 -0.61 -15.48
CA LEU A 191 12.56 0.02 -16.77
C LEU A 191 13.64 1.11 -16.70
N TRP A 192 13.89 1.77 -15.56
CA TRP A 192 14.99 2.75 -15.43
C TRP A 192 16.34 2.03 -15.36
N LEU A 193 16.39 0.87 -14.69
CA LEU A 193 17.55 -0.02 -14.72
C LEU A 193 17.78 -0.67 -16.09
N ARG A 194 16.73 -0.93 -16.87
CA ARG A 194 16.86 -1.54 -18.21
C ARG A 194 17.08 -0.52 -19.34
N ASN A 195 16.53 0.69 -19.26
CA ASN A 195 16.60 1.69 -20.34
C ASN A 195 17.44 2.93 -19.97
N GLY A 196 17.86 3.08 -18.70
CA GLY A 196 18.78 4.14 -18.28
C GLY A 196 20.21 3.91 -18.72
N ASP A 197 20.62 2.63 -18.84
CA ASP A 197 21.96 2.23 -19.29
C ASP A 197 22.06 2.09 -20.82
N TYR A 198 20.94 2.05 -21.54
CA TYR A 198 20.96 2.09 -23.00
C TYR A 198 20.86 3.54 -23.45
N ASN A 199 21.86 3.99 -24.20
CA ASN A 199 21.87 5.22 -25.00
C ASN A 199 20.79 5.16 -26.08
N SER A 200 19.53 5.19 -25.64
CA SER A 200 18.37 5.35 -26.50
C SER A 200 18.20 6.84 -26.78
N SER A 201 17.72 7.18 -27.97
CA SER A 201 17.51 8.55 -28.46
C SER A 201 16.68 9.46 -27.55
N PHE A 202 16.07 8.89 -26.50
CA PHE A 202 15.44 9.58 -25.39
C PHE A 202 16.36 10.61 -24.70
N PHE A 203 17.68 10.37 -24.65
CA PHE A 203 18.65 11.33 -24.09
C PHE A 203 19.12 12.40 -25.09
N GLN A 204 19.00 12.17 -26.41
CA GLN A 204 19.59 13.04 -27.43
C GLN A 204 18.67 14.19 -27.90
N HIS A 205 17.43 14.28 -27.42
CA HIS A 205 16.48 15.35 -27.80
C HIS A 205 16.26 16.43 -26.72
N CYS A 206 17.04 16.42 -25.64
CA CYS A 206 17.03 17.47 -24.61
C CYS A 206 18.26 18.39 -24.64
N GLU A 207 19.00 18.43 -25.76
CA GLU A 207 19.96 19.50 -26.00
C GLU A 207 19.26 20.68 -26.69
N PHE A 208 19.27 21.82 -26.00
CA PHE A 208 18.72 23.09 -26.44
C PHE A 208 19.31 23.51 -27.79
N PRO A 209 18.51 24.01 -28.76
CA PRO A 209 19.06 24.69 -29.92
C PRO A 209 19.72 25.99 -29.46
N LYS A 210 20.93 26.26 -29.93
CA LYS A 210 21.57 27.58 -29.84
C LYS A 210 20.80 28.59 -30.68
#